data_AF-A0AAF0EEW7-F1
#
_entry.id   AF-A0AAF0EEW7-F1
#
_cell.length_a   1.000
_cell.length_b   1.000
_cell.length_c   1.000
_cell.angle_alpha   90.00
_cell.angle_beta   90.00
_cell.angle_gamma   90.00
#
_symmetry.space_group_name_H-M   'P 1'
#
loop_
_entity.id
_entity.type
_entity.pdbx_description
1 polymer ?
#
loop_
_entity_poly.entity_id
_entity_poly.type
_entity_poly.pdbx_seq_one_letter_code
_entity_poly.pdbx_strand_id
1 'polypeptide(L)'
;MLPWLAWGALWLACLGAVRALTLSDQSIKDILEVDASPWLDLMNASSLLSRILIPRVSGTHNNTFVREALIEPFLAQVDVTGRRKWHIDTVSFEASTPLGKKNMTNIVLTRDPHAPRKVVLAAHYDSKYFPSNSPEAGFVGATDSAFPCALLVDVAMSLDAKLDAYTQNRTGTRKPWTILSNDVTLEIVFFDGEEAFAAGVVVG
;
A
#
# COMPACT_ATOMS: atom_id res chain seq x y z
N MET A 1 -40.33 38.37 12.94
CA MET A 1 -40.04 36.93 12.70
C MET A 1 -39.14 36.84 11.48
N LEU A 2 -37.99 36.16 11.61
CA LEU A 2 -36.79 36.29 10.75
C LEU A 2 -36.99 35.84 9.29
N PRO A 3 -36.30 36.48 8.31
CA PRO A 3 -36.22 35.98 6.94
C PRO A 3 -35.18 34.86 6.82
N TRP A 4 -35.54 33.80 6.10
CA TRP A 4 -34.66 32.68 5.80
C TRP A 4 -33.66 33.09 4.71
N LEU A 5 -32.38 33.18 5.08
CA LEU A 5 -31.27 33.28 4.14
C LEU A 5 -31.08 31.90 3.47
N ALA A 6 -31.23 31.87 2.15
CA ALA A 6 -30.86 30.73 1.33
C ALA A 6 -29.34 30.58 1.33
N TRP A 7 -28.84 29.54 1.99
CA TRP A 7 -27.44 29.11 1.86
C TRP A 7 -27.34 28.29 0.58
N GLY A 8 -27.05 28.97 -0.54
CA GLY A 8 -26.58 28.31 -1.75
C GLY A 8 -25.24 27.65 -1.45
N ALA A 9 -25.24 26.33 -1.27
CA ALA A 9 -24.05 25.53 -1.17
C ALA A 9 -23.30 25.59 -2.51
N LEU A 10 -22.31 26.47 -2.59
CA LEU A 10 -21.35 26.52 -3.68
C LEU A 10 -20.42 25.31 -3.54
N TRP A 11 -20.85 24.16 -4.06
CA TRP A 11 -19.96 23.02 -4.29
C TRP A 11 -19.02 23.38 -5.44
N LEU A 12 -17.94 24.12 -5.13
CA LEU A 12 -16.77 24.17 -5.99
C LEU A 12 -16.11 22.80 -5.93
N ALA A 13 -16.51 21.92 -6.84
CA ALA A 13 -15.67 20.80 -7.25
C ALA A 13 -14.41 21.39 -7.88
N CYS A 14 -13.37 21.61 -7.07
CA CYS A 14 -12.03 21.84 -7.56
C CYS A 14 -11.55 20.55 -8.24
N LEU A 15 -11.89 20.40 -9.52
CA LEU A 15 -11.20 19.49 -10.43
C LEU A 15 -9.75 19.99 -10.56
N GLY A 16 -8.93 19.67 -9.56
CA GLY A 16 -7.50 19.94 -9.60
C GLY A 16 -6.91 19.14 -10.75
N ALA A 17 -6.46 19.81 -11.81
CA ALA A 17 -5.81 19.14 -12.93
C ALA A 17 -4.53 18.43 -12.42
N VAL A 18 -4.52 17.10 -12.47
CA VAL A 18 -3.30 16.32 -12.29
C VAL A 18 -2.54 16.36 -13.61
N ARG A 19 -1.34 16.91 -13.59
CA ARG A 19 -0.42 16.84 -14.73
C ARG A 19 0.63 15.77 -14.45
N ALA A 20 0.60 14.69 -15.23
CA ALA A 20 1.74 13.80 -15.35
C ALA A 20 2.82 14.50 -16.19
N LEU A 21 4.07 14.40 -15.74
CA LEU A 21 5.23 14.85 -16.50
C LEU A 21 5.91 13.62 -17.11
N THR A 22 6.39 13.75 -18.33
CA THR A 22 7.16 12.70 -19.00
C THR A 22 8.53 12.55 -18.34
N LEU A 23 8.97 11.32 -18.14
CA LEU A 23 10.34 11.04 -17.70
C LEU A 23 11.32 11.24 -18.86
N SER A 24 12.54 11.67 -18.55
CA SER A 24 13.65 11.64 -19.51
C SER A 24 14.21 10.23 -19.64
N ASP A 25 14.85 9.93 -20.77
CA ASP A 25 15.51 8.63 -21.00
C ASP A 25 16.50 8.28 -19.88
N GLN A 26 17.23 9.29 -19.37
CA GLN A 26 18.14 9.08 -18.24
C GLN A 26 17.39 8.69 -16.97
N SER A 27 16.26 9.36 -16.67
CA SER A 27 15.46 9.01 -15.49
C SER A 27 14.89 7.59 -15.59
N ILE A 28 14.53 7.14 -16.80
CA ILE A 28 14.08 5.76 -17.02
C ILE A 28 15.22 4.79 -16.75
N LYS A 29 16.42 5.04 -17.29
CA LYS A 29 17.61 4.20 -17.03
C LYS A 29 17.92 4.09 -15.54
N ASP A 30 17.96 5.21 -14.83
CA ASP A 30 18.25 5.23 -13.39
C ASP A 30 17.24 4.39 -12.58
N ILE A 31 15.95 4.36 -12.99
CA ILE A 31 14.92 3.55 -12.33
C ILE A 31 15.14 2.07 -12.61
N LEU A 32 15.50 1.73 -13.84
CA LEU A 32 15.74 0.34 -14.28
C LEU A 32 17.06 -0.24 -13.77
N GLU A 33 17.99 0.60 -13.30
CA GLU A 33 19.26 0.16 -12.72
C GLU A 33 19.13 -0.42 -11.30
N VAL A 34 18.03 -0.13 -10.59
CA VAL A 34 17.83 -0.65 -9.23
C VAL A 34 17.55 -2.15 -9.28
N ASP A 35 18.26 -2.92 -8.46
CA ASP A 35 18.10 -4.36 -8.39
C ASP A 35 16.79 -4.76 -7.69
N ALA A 36 15.88 -5.35 -8.47
CA ALA A 36 14.61 -5.88 -7.97
C ALA A 36 14.74 -7.29 -7.35
N SER A 37 15.90 -7.93 -7.44
CA SER A 37 16.10 -9.32 -6.97
C SER A 37 15.77 -9.56 -5.49
N PRO A 38 16.01 -8.61 -4.54
CA PRO A 38 15.62 -8.82 -3.14
C PRO A 38 14.10 -8.93 -2.94
N TRP A 39 13.32 -8.43 -3.90
CA TRP A 39 11.86 -8.34 -3.78
C TRP A 39 11.16 -9.36 -4.68
N LEU A 40 11.63 -9.56 -5.92
CA LEU A 40 10.89 -10.26 -6.97
C LEU A 40 11.53 -11.58 -7.44
N ASP A 41 12.75 -11.93 -7.02
CA ASP A 41 13.43 -13.13 -7.52
C ASP A 41 12.85 -14.41 -6.91
N LEU A 42 12.13 -15.20 -7.73
CA LEU A 42 11.54 -16.49 -7.35
C LEU A 42 12.57 -17.60 -7.08
N MET A 43 13.80 -17.44 -7.57
CA MET A 43 14.86 -18.43 -7.37
C MET A 43 15.65 -18.18 -6.07
N ASN A 44 15.49 -16.99 -5.49
CA ASN A 44 16.07 -16.63 -4.19
C ASN A 44 15.02 -16.83 -3.10
N ALA A 45 15.23 -17.83 -2.24
CA ALA A 45 14.33 -18.13 -1.12
C ALA A 45 14.23 -16.99 -0.08
N SER A 46 15.21 -16.08 -0.05
CA SER A 46 15.21 -14.92 0.83
C SER A 46 14.47 -13.71 0.25
N SER A 47 14.12 -13.73 -1.05
CA SER A 47 13.38 -12.63 -1.65
C SER A 47 12.01 -12.48 -1.02
N LEU A 48 11.46 -11.27 -1.01
CA LEU A 48 10.13 -11.03 -0.45
C LEU A 48 9.07 -11.91 -1.13
N LEU A 49 9.03 -11.95 -2.46
CA LEU A 49 8.07 -12.74 -3.21
C LEU A 49 8.13 -14.23 -2.83
N SER A 50 9.33 -14.82 -2.79
CA SER A 50 9.51 -16.22 -2.38
C SER A 50 9.01 -16.48 -0.96
N ARG A 51 9.25 -15.55 -0.02
CA ARG A 51 8.79 -15.68 1.37
C ARG A 51 7.27 -15.61 1.53
N ILE A 52 6.58 -14.83 0.70
CA ILE A 52 5.12 -14.60 0.82
C ILE A 52 4.27 -15.50 -0.08
N LEU A 53 4.89 -16.31 -0.94
CA LEU A 53 4.25 -17.36 -1.75
C LEU A 53 3.85 -18.58 -0.91
N ILE A 54 3.07 -18.33 0.12
CA ILE A 54 2.51 -19.31 1.04
C ILE A 54 1.01 -19.05 1.22
N PRO A 55 0.22 -20.06 1.64
CA PRO A 55 -1.18 -19.83 2.02
C PRO A 55 -1.23 -18.87 3.21
N ARG A 56 -1.98 -17.78 3.08
CA ARG A 56 -1.98 -16.62 3.99
C ARG A 56 -3.39 -16.04 4.20
N VAL A 57 -4.35 -16.94 4.36
CA VAL A 57 -5.76 -16.65 4.67
C VAL A 57 -5.87 -15.75 5.91
N SER A 58 -6.74 -14.75 5.91
CA SER A 58 -6.87 -13.81 7.03
C SER A 58 -7.12 -14.49 8.38
N GLY A 59 -6.51 -13.94 9.42
CA GLY A 59 -6.55 -14.50 10.77
C GLY A 59 -5.67 -15.75 11.00
N THR A 60 -4.91 -16.21 10.01
CA THR A 60 -3.92 -17.28 10.19
C THR A 60 -2.55 -16.74 10.62
N HIS A 61 -1.70 -17.62 11.15
CA HIS A 61 -0.31 -17.27 11.47
C HIS A 61 0.48 -16.82 10.23
N ASN A 62 0.29 -17.50 9.10
CA ASN A 62 0.96 -17.13 7.85
C ASN A 62 0.54 -15.75 7.34
N ASN A 63 -0.73 -15.35 7.51
CA ASN A 63 -1.17 -13.99 7.20
C ASN A 63 -0.44 -12.95 8.05
N THR A 64 -0.31 -13.21 9.36
CA THR A 64 0.49 -12.34 10.26
C THR A 64 1.96 -12.28 9.85
N PHE A 65 2.56 -13.42 9.50
CA PHE A 65 3.93 -13.48 8.99
C PHE A 65 4.11 -12.64 7.72
N VAL A 66 3.19 -12.76 6.75
CA VAL A 66 3.25 -11.98 5.50
C VAL A 66 3.09 -10.48 5.77
N ARG A 67 2.17 -10.09 6.66
CA ARG A 67 2.02 -8.69 7.08
C ARG A 67 3.34 -8.12 7.61
N GLU A 68 4.02 -8.86 8.48
CA GLU A 68 5.32 -8.44 9.04
C GLU A 68 6.41 -8.38 7.97
N ALA A 69 6.47 -9.37 7.06
CA ALA A 69 7.41 -9.38 5.94
C ALA A 69 7.21 -8.21 4.98
N LEU A 70 5.96 -7.74 4.79
CA LEU A 70 5.66 -6.56 3.96
C LEU A 70 6.04 -5.24 4.64
N ILE A 71 6.00 -5.18 5.98
CA ILE A 71 6.34 -3.99 6.76
C ILE A 71 7.86 -3.83 6.94
N GLU A 72 8.57 -4.96 7.09
CA GLU A 72 10.01 -5.03 7.36
C GLU A 72 10.87 -4.08 6.49
N PRO A 73 10.72 -4.05 5.15
CA PRO A 73 11.52 -3.17 4.29
C PRO A 73 11.34 -1.69 4.65
N PHE A 74 10.13 -1.28 5.02
CA PHE A 74 9.81 0.11 5.35
C PHE A 74 10.32 0.52 6.73
N LEU A 75 10.40 -0.43 7.68
CA LEU A 75 11.04 -0.20 8.97
C LEU A 75 12.56 0.02 8.83
N ALA A 76 13.19 -0.67 7.89
CA ALA A 76 14.61 -0.52 7.60
C ALA A 76 14.96 0.81 6.90
N GLN A 77 13.98 1.48 6.29
CA GLN A 77 14.18 2.76 5.61
C GLN A 77 14.22 3.93 6.61
N VAL A 78 15.45 4.39 6.91
CA VAL A 78 15.72 5.54 7.79
C VAL A 78 16.50 6.64 7.05
N ASP A 79 16.24 7.89 7.41
CA ASP A 79 17.02 9.04 6.94
C ASP A 79 18.38 9.11 7.63
N VAL A 80 19.22 10.08 7.23
CA VAL A 80 20.56 10.31 7.79
C VAL A 80 20.57 10.61 9.30
N THR A 81 19.40 10.93 9.88
CA THR A 81 19.22 11.18 11.32
C THR A 81 18.67 9.96 12.07
N GLY A 82 18.48 8.83 11.37
CA GLY A 82 17.90 7.61 11.93
C GLY A 82 16.38 7.65 12.08
N ARG A 83 15.69 8.66 11.53
CA ARG A 83 14.22 8.71 11.56
C ARG A 83 13.65 7.89 10.42
N ARG A 84 12.54 7.19 10.67
CA ARG A 84 11.84 6.43 9.62
C ARG A 84 11.40 7.34 8.49
N LYS A 85 11.66 6.91 7.25
CA LYS A 85 11.20 7.60 6.04
C LYS A 85 9.71 7.41 5.78
N TRP A 86 9.10 6.40 6.39
CA TRP A 86 7.69 6.05 6.23
C TRP A 86 6.93 6.13 7.56
N HIS A 87 5.72 6.68 7.50
CA HIS A 87 4.71 6.50 8.53
C HIS A 87 3.99 5.17 8.28
N ILE A 88 3.92 4.32 9.30
CA ILE A 88 3.42 2.94 9.18
C ILE A 88 2.29 2.77 10.19
N ASP A 89 1.09 2.51 9.68
CA ASP A 89 -0.09 2.19 10.47
C ASP A 89 -0.57 0.77 10.17
N THR A 90 -1.00 0.07 11.21
CA THR A 90 -1.70 -1.21 11.10
C THR A 90 -3.12 -1.05 11.62
N VAL A 91 -4.10 -1.12 10.72
CA VAL A 91 -5.51 -0.85 11.02
C VAL A 91 -6.25 -2.17 11.15
N SER A 92 -6.49 -2.58 12.40
CA SER A 92 -7.17 -3.85 12.68
C SER A 92 -8.67 -3.69 12.84
N PHE A 93 -9.43 -4.65 12.35
CA PHE A 93 -10.88 -4.75 12.50
C PHE A 93 -11.31 -6.23 12.60
N GLU A 94 -12.50 -6.48 13.13
CA GLU A 94 -13.10 -7.81 13.18
C GLU A 94 -14.22 -7.90 12.14
N ALA A 95 -14.17 -8.92 11.28
CA ALA A 95 -15.19 -9.19 10.28
C ALA A 95 -15.93 -10.50 10.57
N SER A 96 -17.25 -10.52 10.33
CA SER A 96 -18.04 -11.74 10.35
C SER A 96 -17.90 -12.48 9.03
N THR A 97 -17.40 -13.72 9.07
CA THR A 97 -17.21 -14.56 7.88
C THR A 97 -18.00 -15.87 8.00
N PRO A 98 -18.23 -16.60 6.89
CA PRO A 98 -18.75 -17.96 6.92
C PRO A 98 -17.98 -18.94 7.84
N LEU A 99 -16.71 -18.65 8.14
CA LEU A 99 -15.87 -19.45 9.05
C LEU A 99 -15.81 -18.89 10.47
N GLY A 100 -16.78 -18.03 10.84
CA GLY A 100 -16.82 -17.32 12.10
C GLY A 100 -16.15 -15.95 12.02
N LYS A 101 -16.03 -15.29 13.17
CA LYS A 101 -15.37 -13.97 13.28
C LYS A 101 -13.87 -14.10 13.02
N LYS A 102 -13.31 -13.16 12.25
CA LYS A 102 -11.88 -13.08 11.91
C LYS A 102 -11.38 -11.67 12.17
N ASN A 103 -10.22 -11.58 12.82
CA ASN A 103 -9.46 -10.33 12.85
C ASN A 103 -8.69 -10.18 11.54
N MET A 104 -8.81 -8.99 10.95
CA MET A 104 -8.13 -8.58 9.73
C MET A 104 -7.33 -7.32 10.01
N THR A 105 -6.20 -7.13 9.35
CA THR A 105 -5.32 -5.97 9.60
C THR A 105 -4.80 -5.37 8.29
N ASN A 106 -5.33 -4.21 7.91
CA ASN A 106 -4.76 -3.45 6.79
C ASN A 106 -3.42 -2.80 7.19
N ILE A 107 -2.53 -2.65 6.21
CA ILE A 107 -1.26 -1.94 6.37
C ILE A 107 -1.35 -0.65 5.56
N VAL A 108 -1.05 0.50 6.19
CA VAL A 108 -1.00 1.80 5.52
C VAL A 108 0.39 2.39 5.69
N LEU A 109 1.07 2.62 4.57
CA LEU A 109 2.44 3.11 4.50
C LEU A 109 2.45 4.46 3.81
N THR A 110 2.65 5.55 4.55
CA THR A 110 2.62 6.90 4.00
C THR A 110 4.01 7.53 4.02
N ARG A 111 4.51 7.99 2.87
CA ARG A 111 5.84 8.62 2.78
C ARG A 111 5.91 9.97 3.49
N ASP A 112 4.85 10.77 3.39
CA ASP A 112 4.72 12.04 4.13
C ASP A 112 3.28 12.24 4.62
N PRO A 113 2.97 11.94 5.89
CA PRO A 113 1.60 12.04 6.40
C PRO A 113 1.05 13.48 6.42
N HIS A 114 1.90 14.49 6.29
CA HIS A 114 1.50 15.89 6.26
C HIS A 114 1.21 16.43 4.85
N ALA A 115 1.46 15.65 3.80
CA ALA A 115 1.07 16.03 2.46
C ALA A 115 -0.47 15.98 2.31
N PRO A 116 -1.11 17.02 1.74
CA PRO A 116 -2.57 17.11 1.67
C PRO A 116 -3.18 16.17 0.63
N ARG A 117 -2.38 15.64 -0.30
CA ARG A 117 -2.81 14.71 -1.34
C ARG A 117 -1.93 13.48 -1.33
N LYS A 118 -2.53 12.34 -1.68
CA LYS A 118 -1.85 11.05 -1.74
C LYS A 118 -2.12 10.40 -3.09
N VAL A 119 -1.08 9.92 -3.75
CA VAL A 119 -1.21 8.89 -4.79
C VAL A 119 -1.16 7.56 -4.05
N VAL A 120 -2.26 6.81 -4.09
CA VAL A 120 -2.39 5.54 -3.38
C VAL A 120 -2.15 4.40 -4.36
N LEU A 121 -1.18 3.54 -4.07
CA LEU A 121 -1.01 2.24 -4.70
C LEU A 121 -1.50 1.18 -3.72
N ALA A 122 -2.25 0.19 -4.20
CA ALA A 122 -2.82 -0.81 -3.30
C ALA A 122 -2.83 -2.21 -3.90
N ALA A 123 -2.73 -3.20 -3.01
CA ALA A 123 -2.93 -4.61 -3.27
C ALA A 123 -3.55 -5.25 -2.03
N HIS A 124 -4.10 -6.45 -2.13
CA HIS A 124 -4.50 -7.23 -0.97
C HIS A 124 -3.43 -8.31 -0.70
N TYR A 125 -3.13 -8.56 0.57
CA TYR A 125 -2.08 -9.51 0.94
C TYR A 125 -2.63 -10.82 1.50
N ASP A 126 -3.94 -10.95 1.70
CA ASP A 126 -4.53 -12.25 2.00
C ASP A 126 -4.46 -13.19 0.79
N SER A 127 -4.76 -14.46 1.03
CA SER A 127 -4.99 -15.44 -0.04
C SER A 127 -6.32 -16.11 0.21
N LYS A 128 -7.02 -16.45 -0.87
CA LYS A 128 -8.31 -17.13 -0.79
C LYS A 128 -8.27 -18.39 0.07
N TYR A 129 -9.28 -18.54 0.92
CA TYR A 129 -9.52 -19.78 1.63
C TYR A 129 -10.12 -20.83 0.70
N PHE A 130 -9.49 -22.00 0.67
CA PHE A 130 -10.04 -23.21 0.06
C PHE A 130 -10.11 -24.32 1.11
N PRO A 131 -11.23 -25.06 1.20
CA PRO A 131 -11.37 -26.19 2.11
C PRO A 131 -10.27 -27.24 1.89
N SER A 132 -9.84 -27.91 2.96
CA SER A 132 -8.75 -28.90 2.89
C SER A 132 -9.06 -30.12 2.01
N ASN A 133 -10.34 -30.38 1.74
CA ASN A 133 -10.81 -31.43 0.84
C ASN A 133 -11.03 -30.95 -0.61
N SER A 134 -10.73 -29.69 -0.92
CA SER A 134 -10.83 -29.16 -2.28
C SER A 134 -9.52 -29.35 -3.07
N PRO A 135 -9.58 -29.44 -4.42
CA PRO A 135 -8.39 -29.48 -5.27
C PRO A 135 -7.45 -28.30 -5.10
N GLU A 136 -7.97 -27.14 -4.69
CA GLU A 136 -7.25 -25.88 -4.51
C GLU A 136 -6.72 -25.69 -3.08
N ALA A 137 -6.81 -26.71 -2.23
CA ALA A 137 -6.24 -26.67 -0.88
C ALA A 137 -4.76 -26.28 -0.92
N GLY A 138 -4.38 -25.30 -0.09
CA GLY A 138 -3.02 -24.75 -0.11
C GLY A 138 -2.78 -23.70 -1.21
N PHE A 139 -3.84 -23.10 -1.76
CA PHE A 139 -3.72 -21.98 -2.68
C PHE A 139 -2.84 -20.86 -2.11
N VAL A 140 -1.84 -20.47 -2.89
CA VAL A 140 -0.87 -19.44 -2.51
C VAL A 140 -1.17 -18.07 -3.12
N GLY A 141 -2.12 -17.95 -4.06
CA GLY A 141 -2.45 -16.66 -4.66
C GLY A 141 -1.24 -15.91 -5.22
N ALA A 142 -0.51 -16.53 -6.16
CA ALA A 142 0.75 -15.98 -6.67
C ALA A 142 0.55 -14.65 -7.42
N THR A 143 -0.40 -14.61 -8.33
CA THR A 143 -0.83 -13.37 -9.00
C THR A 143 -1.92 -12.63 -8.22
N ASP A 144 -2.43 -13.27 -7.16
CA ASP A 144 -3.66 -12.89 -6.46
C ASP A 144 -3.48 -12.93 -4.92
N SER A 145 -2.75 -11.99 -4.32
CA SER A 145 -1.98 -10.92 -4.96
C SER A 145 -0.53 -10.87 -4.43
N ALA A 146 0.15 -12.02 -4.28
CA ALA A 146 1.52 -12.08 -3.78
C ALA A 146 2.52 -11.26 -4.62
N PHE A 147 2.48 -11.42 -5.96
CA PHE A 147 3.32 -10.65 -6.87
C PHE A 147 3.00 -9.15 -6.83
N PRO A 148 1.73 -8.70 -6.93
CA PRO A 148 1.37 -7.30 -6.69
C PRO A 148 1.92 -6.77 -5.36
N CYS A 149 1.84 -7.53 -4.26
CA CYS A 149 2.39 -7.09 -2.98
C CYS A 149 3.90 -6.85 -3.04
N ALA A 150 4.66 -7.83 -3.56
CA ALA A 150 6.10 -7.70 -3.69
C ALA A 150 6.52 -6.57 -4.65
N LEU A 151 5.75 -6.36 -5.72
CA LEU A 151 5.96 -5.29 -6.69
C LEU A 151 5.78 -3.90 -6.05
N LEU A 152 4.78 -3.71 -5.18
CA LEU A 152 4.61 -2.43 -4.49
C LEU A 152 5.76 -2.11 -3.54
N VAL A 153 6.35 -3.14 -2.90
CA VAL A 153 7.58 -2.98 -2.12
C VAL A 153 8.74 -2.60 -3.05
N ASP A 154 8.94 -3.33 -4.14
CA ASP A 154 9.98 -3.01 -5.13
C ASP A 154 9.87 -1.57 -5.65
N VAL A 155 8.67 -1.12 -6.05
CA VAL A 155 8.43 0.26 -6.48
C VAL A 155 8.85 1.27 -5.41
N ALA A 156 8.51 1.03 -4.13
CA ALA A 156 8.88 1.92 -3.04
C ALA A 156 10.41 1.99 -2.84
N MET A 157 11.09 0.85 -2.94
CA MET A 157 12.54 0.76 -2.74
C MET A 157 13.30 1.34 -3.94
N SER A 158 12.87 1.03 -5.17
CA SER A 158 13.44 1.52 -6.43
C SER A 158 13.27 3.02 -6.60
N LEU A 159 12.25 3.62 -5.99
CA LEU A 159 12.04 5.06 -6.00
C LEU A 159 12.58 5.78 -4.77
N ASP A 160 13.22 5.11 -3.80
CA ASP A 160 13.52 5.69 -2.48
C ASP A 160 14.32 7.01 -2.55
N ALA A 161 15.42 7.05 -3.31
CA ALA A 161 16.21 8.27 -3.46
C ALA A 161 15.44 9.41 -4.14
N LYS A 162 14.56 9.08 -5.11
CA LYS A 162 13.72 10.07 -5.81
C LYS A 162 12.60 10.57 -4.90
N LEU A 163 12.01 9.70 -4.08
CA LEU A 163 11.03 10.04 -3.06
C LEU A 163 11.65 10.93 -1.98
N ASP A 164 12.90 10.70 -1.58
CA ASP A 164 13.63 11.58 -0.66
C ASP A 164 13.78 12.99 -1.21
N ALA A 165 14.36 13.12 -2.41
CA ALA A 165 14.56 14.42 -3.06
C ALA A 165 13.24 15.17 -3.24
N TYR A 166 12.19 14.45 -3.65
CA TYR A 166 10.86 15.00 -3.81
C TYR A 166 10.27 15.47 -2.47
N THR A 167 10.31 14.63 -1.43
CA THR A 167 9.74 14.92 -0.11
C THR A 167 10.45 16.09 0.56
N GLN A 168 11.78 16.18 0.44
CA GLN A 168 12.56 17.31 0.96
C GLN A 168 12.17 18.63 0.28
N ASN A 169 12.02 18.63 -1.06
CA ASN A 169 11.59 19.82 -1.79
C ASN A 169 10.16 20.26 -1.39
N ARG A 170 9.24 19.30 -1.22
CA ARG A 170 7.86 19.62 -0.79
C ARG A 170 7.79 20.12 0.64
N THR A 171 8.46 19.46 1.58
CA THR A 171 8.46 19.89 2.99
C THR A 171 9.09 21.27 3.16
N GLY A 172 10.17 21.60 2.44
CA GLY A 172 10.80 22.92 2.46
C GLY A 172 9.95 24.06 1.86
N THR A 173 8.97 23.73 1.02
CA THR A 173 8.10 24.71 0.34
C THR A 173 6.66 24.73 0.86
N ARG A 174 6.31 23.82 1.79
CA ARG A 174 4.96 23.66 2.34
C ARG A 174 4.54 24.89 3.13
N LYS A 175 3.43 25.52 2.70
CA LYS A 175 2.79 26.63 3.42
C LYS A 175 1.56 26.11 4.18
N PRO A 176 1.42 26.37 5.50
CA PRO A 176 0.33 25.82 6.32
C PRO A 176 -1.09 26.16 5.84
N TRP A 177 -1.26 27.25 5.09
CA TRP A 177 -2.57 27.83 4.75
C TRP A 177 -3.02 27.63 3.30
N THR A 178 -2.32 26.83 2.50
CA THR A 178 -2.68 26.61 1.07
C THR A 178 -3.28 25.22 0.85
N ILE A 179 -4.62 25.14 0.80
CA ILE A 179 -5.39 23.91 0.49
C ILE A 179 -5.26 23.49 -0.99
N LEU A 180 -4.89 24.41 -1.88
CA LEU A 180 -4.68 24.17 -3.32
C LEU A 180 -3.21 23.83 -3.65
N SER A 181 -2.44 23.27 -2.73
CA SER A 181 -1.05 22.94 -3.02
C SER A 181 -0.97 21.73 -3.97
N ASN A 182 -0.03 21.78 -4.91
CA ASN A 182 0.31 20.62 -5.74
C ASN A 182 1.08 19.54 -4.95
N ASP A 183 1.15 19.69 -3.62
CA ASP A 183 1.85 18.82 -2.69
C ASP A 183 1.14 17.48 -2.58
N VAL A 184 1.83 16.44 -3.04
CA VAL A 184 1.32 15.09 -3.14
C VAL A 184 2.40 14.13 -2.68
N THR A 185 2.02 13.13 -1.89
CA THR A 185 2.93 12.07 -1.43
C THR A 185 2.51 10.72 -1.99
N LEU A 186 3.36 9.71 -1.79
CA LEU A 186 3.04 8.31 -2.06
C LEU A 186 2.48 7.66 -0.79
N GLU A 187 1.40 6.91 -0.96
CA GLU A 187 0.84 6.01 0.06
C GLU A 187 0.69 4.62 -0.56
N ILE A 188 1.07 3.60 0.21
CA ILE A 188 0.90 2.19 -0.17
C ILE A 188 -0.03 1.56 0.85
N VAL A 189 -1.05 0.85 0.35
CA VAL A 189 -2.01 0.14 1.19
C VAL A 189 -2.00 -1.33 0.85
N PHE A 190 -1.78 -2.17 1.87
CA PHE A 190 -2.00 -3.61 1.76
C PHE A 190 -3.27 -3.97 2.51
N PHE A 191 -4.31 -4.37 1.78
CA PHE A 191 -5.59 -4.78 2.35
C PHE A 191 -5.55 -6.23 2.84
N ASP A 192 -6.26 -6.51 3.94
CA ASP A 192 -6.53 -7.87 4.42
C ASP A 192 -8.02 -8.17 4.25
N GLY A 193 -8.34 -9.42 3.91
CA GLY A 193 -9.72 -9.90 3.77
C GLY A 193 -10.44 -9.40 2.53
N GLU A 194 -9.74 -9.20 1.42
CA GLU A 194 -10.37 -8.97 0.11
C GLU A 194 -11.20 -10.19 -0.29
N GLU A 195 -10.68 -11.39 0.02
CA GLU A 195 -11.25 -12.63 -0.48
C GLU A 195 -12.45 -13.13 0.31
N ALA A 196 -13.40 -13.66 -0.46
CA ALA A 196 -14.52 -14.39 0.08
C ALA A 196 -14.09 -15.73 0.70
N PHE A 197 -14.56 -16.03 1.91
CA PHE A 197 -14.34 -17.32 2.60
C PHE A 197 -15.31 -18.44 2.12
N ALA A 198 -16.23 -18.12 1.22
CA ALA A 198 -17.12 -19.06 0.55
C ALA A 198 -17.42 -18.56 -0.87
N ALA A 199 -17.75 -19.46 -1.80
CA ALA A 199 -18.14 -19.05 -3.15
C ALA A 199 -19.36 -18.12 -3.11
N GLY A 200 -19.23 -16.90 -3.67
CA GLY A 200 -20.34 -15.95 -3.86
C GLY A 200 -20.64 -14.98 -2.72
N VAL A 201 -19.79 -14.86 -1.68
CA VAL A 201 -20.00 -13.91 -0.58
C VAL A 201 -18.78 -13.02 -0.38
N VAL A 202 -18.82 -11.79 -0.92
CA VAL A 202 -17.81 -10.76 -0.64
C VAL A 202 -17.90 -10.38 0.85
N VAL A 203 -16.75 -10.25 1.51
CA VAL A 203 -16.69 -9.79 2.90
C VAL A 203 -16.93 -8.28 2.91
N GLY A 204 -17.98 -7.84 3.60
CA GLY A 204 -18.36 -6.43 3.75
C GLY A 204 -18.24 -5.96 5.19
#